data_AF-A0A5J4V8X4-F1
#
_entry.id   AF-A0A5J4V8X4-F1
#
_cell.length_a   1.000
_cell.length_b   1.000
_cell.length_c   1.000
_cell.angle_alpha   90.00
_cell.angle_beta   90.00
_cell.angle_gamma   90.00
#
_symmetry.space_group_name_H-M   'P 1'
#
loop_
_entity.id
_entity.type
_entity.pdbx_description
1 polymer ?
#
loop_
_entity_poly.entity_id
_entity_poly.type
_entity_poly.pdbx_seq_one_letter_code
_entity_poly.pdbx_strand_id
1 'polypeptide(L)'
;MLEHSPNMPWLKGNTPFDSLDPLEIPQRPFNKQIHFLIQDVFKIGGIGTVPVGRVIIVFITPGQVIIITNTIITTKCEYSKMHHDAFTQAVPGDNAGLRLKEKQFS
;
A
#
# COMPACT_ATOMS: atom_id res chain seq x y z
N MET A 1 0.56 8.28 -27.98
CA MET A 1 1.21 9.08 -26.91
C MET A 1 2.69 8.74 -26.73
N LEU A 2 3.19 7.70 -27.41
CA LEU A 2 4.60 7.33 -27.49
C LEU A 2 5.33 8.07 -28.62
N GLU A 3 4.60 8.55 -29.63
CA GLU A 3 5.16 9.27 -30.78
C GLU A 3 4.81 10.76 -30.72
N HIS A 4 5.68 11.58 -31.31
CA HIS A 4 5.44 13.02 -31.43
C HIS A 4 4.22 13.31 -32.30
N SER A 5 3.42 14.28 -31.86
CA SER A 5 2.23 14.68 -32.61
C SER A 5 2.63 15.39 -33.92
N PRO A 6 2.15 14.92 -35.08
CA PRO A 6 2.41 15.58 -36.36
C PRO A 6 1.73 16.96 -36.45
N ASN A 7 0.74 17.22 -35.58
CA ASN A 7 -0.01 18.48 -35.54
C ASN A 7 0.67 19.56 -34.69
N MET A 8 1.78 19.24 -34.02
CA MET A 8 2.53 20.18 -33.17
C MET A 8 4.03 20.22 -33.55
N PRO A 9 4.38 20.55 -34.81
CA PRO A 9 5.76 20.52 -35.28
C PRO A 9 6.66 21.56 -34.59
N TRP A 10 6.06 22.55 -33.92
CA TRP A 10 6.78 23.56 -33.13
C TRP A 10 7.24 23.04 -31.75
N LEU A 11 6.65 21.95 -31.25
CA LEU A 11 7.01 21.37 -29.96
C LEU A 11 8.19 20.41 -30.14
N LYS A 12 9.38 20.87 -29.75
CA LYS A 12 10.65 20.11 -29.84
C LYS A 12 10.97 19.29 -28.58
N GLY A 13 10.06 19.27 -27.61
CA GLY A 13 10.25 18.59 -26.34
C GLY A 13 9.82 17.12 -26.40
N ASN A 14 10.29 16.34 -25.44
CA ASN A 14 9.97 14.92 -25.23
C ASN A 14 8.46 14.66 -25.22
N THR A 15 8.04 13.47 -25.63
CA THR A 15 6.65 13.06 -25.40
C THR A 15 6.40 12.92 -23.88
N PRO A 16 5.14 12.96 -23.44
CA PRO A 16 4.81 12.73 -22.03
C PRO A 16 5.36 11.42 -21.49
N PHE A 17 5.53 10.40 -22.35
CA PHE A 17 6.11 9.12 -21.97
C PHE A 17 7.64 9.20 -21.83
N ASP A 18 8.33 9.77 -22.82
CA ASP A 18 9.80 9.95 -22.77
C ASP A 18 10.24 10.88 -21.63
N SER A 19 9.32 11.69 -21.10
CA SER A 19 9.56 12.55 -19.95
C SER A 19 9.52 11.80 -18.61
N LEU A 20 9.00 10.56 -18.58
CA LEU A 20 8.92 9.73 -17.37
C LEU A 20 10.20 8.91 -17.14
N ASP A 21 10.86 8.44 -18.21
CA ASP A 21 12.08 7.65 -18.13
C ASP A 21 13.24 8.30 -17.33
N PRO A 22 13.50 9.61 -17.43
CA PRO A 22 14.58 10.23 -16.66
C PRO A 22 14.20 10.53 -15.20
N LEU A 23 12.96 10.25 -14.78
CA LEU A 23 12.55 10.51 -13.40
C LEU A 23 13.22 9.54 -12.44
N GLU A 24 13.92 10.07 -11.44
CA GLU A 24 14.48 9.27 -10.37
C GLU A 24 13.37 8.71 -9.47
N ILE A 25 13.39 7.39 -9.26
CA ILE A 25 12.43 6.73 -8.38
C ILE A 25 12.78 7.10 -6.93
N PRO A 26 11.84 7.63 -6.14
CA PRO A 26 12.10 7.98 -4.75
C PRO A 26 12.42 6.74 -3.92
N GLN A 27 13.39 6.86 -3.01
CA GLN A 27 13.74 5.77 -2.11
C GLN A 27 12.61 5.50 -1.12
N ARG A 28 12.27 4.22 -0.95
CA ARG A 28 11.29 3.78 0.04
C ARG A 28 11.90 3.88 1.45
N PRO A 29 11.18 4.47 2.43
CA PRO A 29 11.71 4.63 3.78
C PRO A 29 11.55 3.34 4.59
N PHE A 30 12.64 2.63 4.88
CA PHE A 30 12.60 1.34 5.63
C PHE A 30 12.99 1.45 7.13
N ASN A 31 13.57 2.57 7.57
CA ASN A 31 14.27 2.68 8.86
C ASN A 31 13.47 3.37 9.99
N LYS A 32 12.13 3.40 9.94
CA LYS A 32 11.30 4.08 10.96
C LYS A 32 10.16 3.16 11.44
N GLN A 33 9.38 3.58 12.43
CA GLN A 33 8.32 2.77 13.04
C GLN A 33 7.19 2.46 12.05
N ILE A 34 6.43 1.39 12.29
CA ILE A 34 5.40 0.87 11.38
C ILE A 34 4.22 1.84 11.28
N HIS A 35 3.94 2.33 10.07
CA HIS A 35 2.72 3.08 9.78
C HIS A 35 1.98 2.49 8.58
N PHE A 36 0.76 2.03 8.84
CA PHE A 36 -0.24 1.68 7.84
C PHE A 36 -1.37 2.70 7.95
N LEU A 37 -1.57 3.47 6.88
CA LEU A 37 -2.64 4.48 6.86
C LEU A 37 -3.92 3.83 6.34
N ILE A 38 -4.87 3.62 7.24
CA ILE A 38 -6.19 3.08 6.92
C ILE A 38 -6.94 4.12 6.06
N GLN A 39 -7.34 3.71 4.87
CA GLN A 39 -8.17 4.50 3.95
C GLN A 39 -9.64 4.11 4.13
N ASP A 40 -9.91 2.81 4.13
CA ASP A 40 -11.26 2.27 4.25
C ASP A 40 -11.25 1.01 5.13
N VAL A 41 -12.44 0.64 5.64
CA VAL A 41 -12.64 -0.58 6.41
C VAL A 41 -13.84 -1.34 5.87
N PHE A 42 -13.62 -2.59 5.48
CA PHE A 42 -14.68 -3.47 4.98
C PHE A 42 -15.00 -4.56 5.98
N LYS A 43 -16.29 -4.93 6.05
CA LYS A 43 -16.75 -6.13 6.76
C LYS A 43 -17.19 -7.16 5.74
N ILE A 44 -16.37 -8.21 5.56
CA ILE A 44 -16.59 -9.22 4.53
C ILE A 44 -17.09 -10.50 5.21
N GLY A 45 -18.25 -11.02 4.77
CA GLY A 45 -18.84 -12.24 5.31
C GLY A 45 -17.88 -13.43 5.25
N GLY A 46 -17.71 -14.15 6.36
CA GLY A 46 -16.79 -15.29 6.47
C GLY A 46 -15.29 -14.93 6.60
N ILE A 47 -14.88 -13.70 6.30
CA ILE A 47 -13.50 -13.23 6.44
C ILE A 47 -13.33 -12.40 7.73
N GLY A 48 -14.29 -11.52 8.02
CA GLY A 48 -14.25 -10.59 9.15
C GLY A 48 -13.96 -9.16 8.71
N THR A 49 -13.29 -8.41 9.59
CA THR A 49 -12.95 -6.99 9.34
C THR A 49 -11.62 -6.87 8.60
N VAL A 50 -11.63 -6.10 7.51
CA VAL A 50 -10.49 -5.89 6.62
C VAL A 50 -10.29 -4.39 6.39
N PRO A 51 -9.40 -3.73 7.16
CA PRO A 51 -8.90 -2.41 6.78
C PRO A 51 -8.05 -2.49 5.51
N VAL A 52 -8.24 -1.50 4.63
CA VAL A 52 -7.47 -1.30 3.41
C VAL A 52 -6.77 0.04 3.51
N GLY A 53 -5.55 0.10 3.01
CA GLY A 53 -4.72 1.27 3.18
C GLY A 53 -3.36 1.13 2.54
N ARG A 54 -2.55 2.18 2.72
CA ARG A 54 -1.20 2.23 2.17
C ARG A 54 -0.18 1.96 3.25
N VAL A 55 0.77 1.08 2.94
CA VAL A 55 1.95 0.86 3.78
C VAL A 55 2.91 2.02 3.56
N ILE A 56 3.27 2.75 4.63
CA ILE A 56 4.10 3.96 4.49
C ILE A 56 5.56 3.70 4.87
N ILE A 57 5.83 2.95 5.95
CA ILE A 57 7.17 2.95 6.57
C ILE A 57 7.76 1.55 6.80
N VAL A 58 6.97 0.51 7.09
CA VAL A 58 7.54 -0.82 7.37
C VAL A 58 6.65 -1.92 6.84
N PHE A 59 7.31 -3.05 6.64
CA PHE A 59 6.72 -4.31 6.29
C PHE A 59 5.62 -4.79 7.25
N ILE A 60 4.62 -5.45 6.68
CA ILE A 60 3.59 -6.16 7.43
C ILE A 60 3.64 -7.63 7.03
N THR A 61 3.91 -8.49 8.00
CA THR A 61 3.93 -9.94 7.79
C THR A 61 2.71 -10.62 8.43
N PRO A 62 2.20 -11.71 7.83
CA PRO A 62 1.24 -12.60 8.48
C PRO A 62 1.69 -12.98 9.91
N GLY A 63 0.78 -12.85 10.87
CA GLY A 63 1.00 -13.17 12.27
C GLY A 63 1.55 -12.02 13.13
N GLN A 64 1.83 -10.85 12.56
CA GLN A 64 2.32 -9.71 13.32
C GLN A 64 1.23 -9.07 14.19
N VAL A 65 1.60 -8.63 15.39
CA VAL A 65 0.71 -7.84 16.26
C VAL A 65 0.71 -6.39 15.78
N ILE A 66 -0.49 -5.84 15.59
CA ILE A 66 -0.73 -4.47 15.12
C ILE A 66 -1.50 -3.73 16.20
N ILE A 67 -1.12 -2.47 16.42
CA ILE A 67 -1.80 -1.54 17.32
C ILE A 67 -2.47 -0.47 16.46
N ILE A 68 -3.79 -0.33 16.59
CA ILE A 68 -4.56 0.76 15.98
C ILE A 68 -4.48 1.95 16.93
N THR A 69 -3.69 2.96 16.57
CA THR A 69 -3.28 4.05 17.47
C THR A 69 -4.42 4.94 17.94
N ASN A 70 -5.45 5.19 17.11
CA ASN A 70 -6.54 6.11 17.46
C ASN A 70 -7.50 5.54 18.50
N THR A 71 -7.65 4.22 18.57
CA THR A 71 -8.57 3.52 19.49
C THR A 71 -7.85 2.60 20.47
N ILE A 72 -6.51 2.53 20.38
CA ILE A 72 -5.64 1.68 21.20
C ILE A 72 -6.13 0.21 21.18
N ILE A 73 -6.38 -0.31 19.98
CA ILE A 73 -6.78 -1.71 19.79
C ILE A 73 -5.56 -2.52 19.36
N THR A 74 -5.21 -3.52 20.16
CA THR A 74 -4.16 -4.50 19.81
C THR A 74 -4.79 -5.75 19.23
N THR A 75 -4.38 -6.11 18.01
CA THR A 75 -4.87 -7.29 17.29
C THR A 75 -3.73 -7.93 16.49
N LYS A 76 -3.97 -9.13 15.95
CA LYS A 76 -3.03 -9.87 15.10
C LYS A 76 -3.48 -9.78 13.64
N CYS A 77 -2.57 -9.39 12.77
CA CYS A 77 -2.75 -9.53 11.33
C CYS A 77 -2.64 -11.01 10.97
N GLU A 78 -3.65 -11.59 10.35
CA GLU A 78 -3.59 -12.99 9.91
C GLU A 78 -2.96 -13.12 8.54
N TYR A 79 -3.29 -12.21 7.62
CA TYR A 79 -2.64 -12.11 6.31
C TYR A 79 -2.85 -10.72 5.70
N SER A 80 -2.00 -10.36 4.75
CA SER A 80 -2.14 -9.18 3.89
C SER A 80 -2.42 -9.59 2.44
N LYS A 81 -3.28 -8.85 1.73
CA LYS A 81 -3.58 -9.05 0.31
C LYS A 81 -3.52 -7.75 -0.48
N MET A 82 -3.11 -7.83 -1.74
CA MET A 82 -3.26 -6.76 -2.74
C MET A 82 -3.76 -7.43 -4.03
N HIS A 83 -4.78 -6.84 -4.67
CA HIS A 83 -5.39 -7.38 -5.90
C HIS A 83 -5.72 -8.90 -5.85
N HIS A 84 -6.35 -9.37 -4.77
CA HIS A 84 -6.76 -10.77 -4.51
C HIS A 84 -5.65 -11.79 -4.20
N ASP A 85 -4.38 -11.43 -4.32
CA ASP A 85 -3.27 -12.31 -3.99
C ASP A 85 -2.73 -12.06 -2.58
N ALA A 86 -2.36 -13.16 -1.91
CA ALA A 86 -1.78 -13.10 -0.56
C ALA A 86 -0.27 -12.85 -0.65
N PHE A 87 0.21 -11.91 0.15
CA PHE A 87 1.62 -11.57 0.24
C PHE A 87 2.26 -12.31 1.42
N THR A 88 3.51 -12.73 1.22
CA THR A 88 4.40 -13.11 2.34
C THR A 88 4.72 -11.90 3.21
N GLN A 89 4.77 -10.71 2.59
CA GLN A 89 5.08 -9.44 3.24
C GLN A 89 4.55 -8.27 2.40
N ALA A 90 3.80 -7.35 3.00
CA ALA A 90 3.45 -6.07 2.36
C ALA A 90 4.58 -5.07 2.60
N VAL A 91 4.98 -4.28 1.60
CA VAL A 91 6.15 -3.37 1.66
C VAL A 91 5.74 -1.89 1.53
N PRO A 92 6.58 -0.91 1.93
CA PRO A 92 6.26 0.51 1.77
C PRO A 92 5.88 0.86 0.32
N GLY A 93 4.80 1.60 0.15
CA GLY A 93 4.23 1.96 -1.15
C GLY A 93 3.05 1.10 -1.58
N ASP A 94 2.90 -0.11 -1.05
CA ASP A 94 1.83 -1.03 -1.41
C ASP A 94 0.47 -0.58 -0.86
N ASN A 95 -0.57 -0.77 -1.67
CA ASN A 95 -1.96 -0.64 -1.25
C ASN A 95 -2.47 -2.04 -0.88
N ALA A 96 -2.59 -2.32 0.41
CA ALA A 96 -2.88 -3.64 0.92
C ALA A 96 -4.12 -3.64 1.81
N GLY A 97 -4.87 -4.75 1.76
CA GLY A 97 -5.89 -5.09 2.74
C GLY A 97 -5.32 -6.04 3.80
N LEU A 98 -5.57 -5.74 5.07
CA LEU A 98 -5.11 -6.58 6.19
C LEU A 98 -6.29 -7.31 6.80
N ARG A 99 -6.23 -8.64 6.91
CA ARG A 99 -7.20 -9.38 7.72
C ARG A 99 -6.76 -9.32 9.17
N LEU A 100 -7.61 -8.75 10.03
CA LEU A 100 -7.36 -8.71 11.47
C LEU A 100 -8.15 -9.82 12.18
N LYS A 101 -7.53 -10.42 13.19
CA LYS A 101 -8.23 -11.35 14.10
C LYS A 101 -9.10 -10.57 15.07
N GLU A 102 -10.36 -10.96 15.23
CA GLU A 102 -11.32 -10.23 16.08
C GLU A 102 -10.99 -10.24 17.58
N LYS A 103 -10.01 -11.03 18.05
CA LYS A 103 -9.65 -11.06 19.46
C LYS A 103 -8.77 -9.87 19.84
N GLN A 104 -9.25 -9.06 20.78
CA GLN A 104 -8.41 -8.14 21.54
C GLN A 104 -7.48 -8.97 22.44
N PHE A 105 -6.18 -8.69 22.37
CA PHE A 105 -5.25 -9.16 23.40
C PHE A 105 -5.38 -8.19 24.56
N SER A 106 -6.06 -8.63 25.63
CA SER A 106 -6.10 -8.00 26.95
C SER A 106 -4.79 -8.19 27.68
#